data_AF-A0A6P1BXK5-F1
#
_entry.id   AF-A0A6P1BXK5-F1
#
_cell.length_a   1.000
_cell.length_b   1.000
_cell.length_c   1.000
_cell.angle_alpha   90.00
_cell.angle_beta   90.00
_cell.angle_gamma   90.00
#
_symmetry.space_group_name_H-M   'P 1'
#
loop_
_entity.id
_entity.type
_entity.pdbx_description
1 polymer ?
#
loop_
_entity_poly.entity_id
_entity_poly.type
_entity_poly.pdbx_seq_one_letter_code
_entity_poly.pdbx_strand_id
1 'polypeptide(L)'
;YVGILGMPRRMAFYDYANPAIAPQAFSVTMSAIGGFILLLSGVLFLLVLIRGQFGARDEAAAYRFAVPLHMPARIPVALNSFGLWLALMVGLTVVNYGFPIAQLMALSETNVPAVYVGVGR
;
A
#
# COMPACT_ATOMS: atom_id res chain seq x y z
N TYR A 1 -10.08 12.67 -11.66
CA TYR A 1 -11.38 12.58 -12.36
C TYR A 1 -11.51 11.32 -13.23
N VAL A 2 -10.44 10.84 -13.88
CA VAL A 2 -10.50 9.68 -14.80
C VAL A 2 -11.19 8.41 -14.28
N GLY A 3 -11.13 8.12 -12.98
CA GLY A 3 -11.83 6.95 -12.41
C GLY A 3 -13.36 7.04 -12.50
N ILE A 4 -13.93 8.25 -12.45
CA ILE A 4 -15.36 8.48 -12.64
C ILE A 4 -15.75 8.27 -14.12
N LEU A 5 -14.83 8.57 -15.03
CA LEU A 5 -14.99 8.36 -16.47
C LEU A 5 -14.82 6.89 -16.91
N GLY A 6 -14.69 5.95 -15.97
CA GLY A 6 -14.57 4.53 -16.27
C GLY A 6 -13.22 4.10 -16.84
N MET A 7 -12.17 4.91 -16.66
CA MET A 7 -10.83 4.57 -17.14
C MET A 7 -10.30 3.28 -16.50
N PRO A 8 -9.90 2.26 -17.28
CA PRO A 8 -9.28 1.05 -16.74
C PRO A 8 -7.97 1.36 -16.00
N ARG A 9 -7.72 0.66 -14.89
CA ARG A 9 -6.43 0.71 -14.18
C ARG A 9 -5.43 -0.21 -14.87
N ARG A 10 -4.13 0.04 -14.68
CA ARG A 10 -3.02 -0.79 -15.22
C ARG A 10 -2.87 -0.73 -16.75
N MET A 11 -3.19 0.40 -17.36
CA MET A 11 -2.95 0.66 -18.79
C MET A 11 -1.50 1.10 -19.03
N ALA A 12 -0.86 0.56 -20.06
CA ALA A 12 0.52 0.91 -20.43
C ALA A 12 0.61 2.01 -21.49
N PHE A 13 -0.49 2.32 -22.19
CA PHE A 13 -0.52 3.28 -23.28
C PHE A 13 -1.88 3.98 -23.36
N TYR A 14 -1.90 5.20 -23.93
CA TYR A 14 -3.10 6.01 -24.11
C TYR A 14 -3.15 6.60 -25.53
N ASP A 15 -4.19 6.26 -26.30
CA ASP A 15 -4.48 6.87 -27.61
C ASP A 15 -5.60 7.90 -27.49
N TYR A 16 -5.23 9.18 -27.33
CA TYR A 16 -6.21 10.26 -27.22
C TYR A 16 -6.81 10.71 -28.56
N ALA A 17 -6.41 10.12 -29.69
CA ALA A 17 -7.13 10.30 -30.95
C ALA A 17 -8.48 9.56 -30.92
N ASN A 18 -8.62 8.55 -30.05
CA ASN A 18 -9.89 7.86 -29.84
C ASN A 18 -10.87 8.73 -29.02
N PRO A 19 -12.05 9.08 -29.57
CA PRO A 19 -13.04 9.91 -28.87
C PRO A 19 -13.49 9.35 -27.51
N ALA A 20 -13.44 8.04 -27.32
CA ALA A 20 -13.86 7.38 -26.09
C ALA A 20 -13.01 7.75 -24.86
N ILE A 21 -11.72 8.09 -25.07
CA ILE A 21 -10.79 8.42 -23.98
C ILE A 21 -10.25 9.85 -24.05
N ALA A 22 -10.51 10.58 -25.14
CA ALA A 22 -10.09 11.97 -25.30
C ALA A 22 -10.45 12.89 -24.11
N PRO A 23 -11.66 12.81 -23.49
CA PRO A 23 -12.00 13.65 -22.34
C PRO A 23 -11.14 13.39 -21.09
N GLN A 24 -10.44 12.26 -21.03
CA GLN A 24 -9.61 11.87 -19.89
C GLN A 24 -8.21 12.51 -19.97
N ALA A 25 -7.79 12.97 -21.15
CA ALA A 25 -6.42 13.43 -21.44
C ALA A 25 -5.89 14.43 -20.41
N PHE A 26 -6.66 15.51 -20.15
CA PHE A 26 -6.26 16.54 -19.20
C PHE A 26 -5.95 15.98 -17.79
N SER A 27 -6.82 15.12 -17.29
CA SER A 27 -6.66 14.53 -15.96
C SER A 27 -5.48 13.56 -15.89
N VAL A 28 -5.20 12.82 -16.97
CA VAL A 28 -4.01 11.95 -17.04
C VAL A 28 -2.74 12.79 -17.11
N THR A 29 -2.71 13.86 -17.90
CA THR A 29 -1.56 14.78 -17.96
C THR A 29 -1.25 15.39 -16.58
N MET A 30 -2.28 15.82 -15.83
CA MET A 30 -2.10 16.29 -14.45
C MET A 30 -1.49 15.21 -13.54
N SER A 31 -1.85 13.94 -13.72
CA SER A 31 -1.24 12.85 -12.97
C SER A 31 0.24 12.63 -13.31
N ALA A 32 0.65 12.87 -14.56
CA ALA A 32 2.04 12.82 -14.96
C ALA A 32 2.87 13.91 -14.26
N ILE A 33 2.32 15.13 -14.12
CA ILE A 33 2.93 16.21 -13.32
C ILE A 33 3.12 15.77 -11.86
N GLY A 34 2.08 15.17 -11.26
CA GLY A 34 2.20 14.58 -9.92
C GLY A 34 3.30 13.51 -9.85
N GLY A 35 3.44 12.69 -10.89
CA GLY A 35 4.53 11.72 -11.03
C GLY A 35 5.92 12.37 -11.06
N PHE A 36 6.10 13.47 -11.79
CA PHE A 36 7.36 14.23 -11.78
C PHE A 36 7.68 14.84 -10.40
N ILE A 37 6.67 15.35 -9.70
CA ILE A 37 6.83 15.85 -8.33
C ILE A 37 7.31 14.72 -7.40
N LEU A 38 6.69 13.54 -7.50
CA LEU A 38 7.11 12.37 -6.73
C LEU A 38 8.52 11.91 -7.10
N LEU A 39 8.88 11.92 -8.38
CA LEU A 39 10.22 11.59 -8.85
C LEU A 39 11.26 12.53 -8.23
N LEU A 40 11.05 13.84 -8.34
CA LEU A 40 11.95 14.83 -7.77
C LEU A 40 12.04 14.67 -6.24
N SER A 41 10.90 14.43 -5.58
CA SER A 41 10.86 14.18 -4.13
C SER A 41 11.65 12.94 -3.74
N GLY A 42 11.53 11.85 -4.51
CA GLY A 42 12.29 10.62 -4.30
C GLY A 42 13.79 10.82 -4.51
N VAL A 43 14.20 11.56 -5.54
CA VAL A 43 15.61 11.93 -5.76
C VAL A 43 16.14 12.74 -4.59
N LEU A 44 15.42 13.77 -4.13
CA LEU A 44 15.80 14.57 -2.97
C LEU A 44 15.88 13.72 -1.70
N PHE A 45 14.93 12.82 -1.48
CA PHE A 45 14.94 11.88 -0.36
C PHE A 45 16.21 11.01 -0.38
N LEU A 46 16.55 10.41 -1.52
CA LEU A 46 17.77 9.62 -1.66
C LEU A 46 19.02 10.45 -1.44
N LEU A 47 19.07 11.68 -1.97
CA LEU A 47 20.20 12.59 -1.76
C LEU A 47 20.38 12.94 -0.28
N VAL A 48 19.30 13.22 0.43
CA VAL A 48 19.32 13.50 1.88
C VAL A 48 19.75 12.26 2.66
N LEU A 49 19.21 11.09 2.31
CA LEU A 49 19.54 9.83 2.97
C LEU A 49 21.02 9.46 2.79
N ILE A 50 21.54 9.56 1.56
CA ILE A 50 22.95 9.31 1.25
C ILE A 50 23.82 10.29 2.02
N ARG A 51 23.50 11.59 2.00
CA ARG A 51 24.24 12.60 2.76
C ARG A 51 24.20 12.35 4.26
N GLY A 52 23.06 11.94 4.81
CA GLY A 52 22.92 11.60 6.22
C GLY A 52 23.73 10.36 6.60
N GLN A 53 23.75 9.33 5.74
CA GLN A 53 24.48 8.09 5.99
C GLN A 53 26.01 8.26 5.97
N PHE A 54 26.51 9.15 5.10
CA PHE A 54 27.94 9.43 4.96
C PHE A 54 28.39 10.73 5.66
N GLY A 55 27.50 11.39 6.41
CA GLY A 55 27.79 12.59 7.17
C GLY A 55 28.62 12.33 8.43
N ALA A 56 29.10 13.40 9.06
CA ALA A 56 29.74 13.31 10.36
C ALA A 56 28.76 12.74 11.40
N ARG A 57 29.25 11.86 12.27
CA ARG A 57 28.47 11.28 13.36
C ARG A 57 28.61 12.17 14.58
N ASP A 58 27.53 12.85 14.93
CA ASP A 58 27.42 13.56 16.21
C ASP A 58 26.79 12.66 17.27
N GLU A 59 27.02 12.97 18.54
CA GLU A 59 26.34 12.30 19.65
C GLU A 59 24.82 12.51 19.52
N ALA A 60 24.07 11.41 19.47
CA ALA A 60 22.62 11.48 19.39
C ALA A 60 22.06 12.13 20.67
N ALA A 61 21.28 13.21 20.50
CA ALA A 61 20.53 13.80 21.60
C ALA A 61 19.58 12.76 22.22
N ALA A 62 19.31 12.90 23.51
CA ALA A 62 18.35 12.04 24.21
C ALA A 62 16.97 12.09 23.53
N TYR A 63 16.36 10.91 23.31
CA TYR A 63 15.02 10.83 22.73
C TYR A 63 14.01 11.60 23.57
N ARG A 64 13.28 12.51 22.93
CA ARG A 64 12.18 13.24 23.56
C ARG A 64 10.86 12.66 23.09
N PHE A 65 10.11 12.07 24.00
CA PHE A 65 8.77 11.57 23.73
C PHE A 65 7.72 12.63 24.06
N ALA A 66 6.64 12.65 23.28
CA ALA A 66 5.48 13.47 23.62
C ALA A 66 4.82 12.93 24.90
N VAL A 67 4.42 13.83 25.79
CA VAL A 67 3.74 13.49 27.05
C VAL A 67 2.27 13.87 26.92
N PRO A 68 1.33 13.01 27.33
CA PRO A 68 -0.09 13.35 27.29
C PRO A 68 -0.37 14.55 28.20
N LEU A 69 -1.14 15.52 27.68
CA LEU A 69 -1.58 16.69 28.48
C LEU A 69 -2.45 16.25 29.67
N HIS A 70 -3.25 15.20 29.49
CA HIS A 70 -4.08 14.60 30.53
C HIS A 70 -3.71 13.12 30.70
N MET A 71 -3.09 12.79 31.82
CA MET A 71 -2.69 11.40 32.08
C MET A 71 -3.88 10.60 32.62
N PRO A 72 -4.31 9.52 31.94
CA PRO A 72 -5.41 8.71 32.42
C PRO A 72 -4.99 7.94 33.69
N ALA A 73 -5.81 8.02 34.74
CA ALA A 73 -5.55 7.31 36.00
C ALA A 73 -5.69 5.78 35.88
N ARG A 74 -6.47 5.31 34.90
CA ARG A 74 -6.67 3.88 34.60
C ARG A 74 -7.04 3.68 33.14
N ILE A 75 -6.56 2.60 32.55
CA ILE A 75 -6.93 2.19 31.19
C ILE A 75 -7.88 0.99 31.31
N PRO A 76 -9.05 1.01 30.66
CA PRO A 76 -9.92 -0.16 30.59
C PRO A 76 -9.19 -1.40 30.08
N VAL A 77 -9.41 -2.55 30.71
CA VAL A 77 -8.73 -3.82 30.35
C VAL A 77 -8.96 -4.18 28.89
N ALA A 78 -10.16 -3.92 28.35
CA ALA A 78 -10.44 -4.17 26.93
C ALA A 78 -9.53 -3.37 25.98
N LEU A 79 -9.12 -2.16 26.35
CA LEU A 79 -8.22 -1.33 25.52
C LEU A 79 -6.74 -1.70 25.67
N ASN A 80 -6.36 -2.32 26.79
CA ASN A 80 -4.96 -2.66 27.09
C ASN A 80 -4.63 -4.16 26.90
N SER A 81 -5.63 -5.01 26.67
CA SER A 81 -5.45 -6.47 26.59
C SER A 81 -5.15 -6.92 25.16
N PHE A 82 -3.88 -7.25 24.91
CA PHE A 82 -3.46 -7.80 23.62
C PHE A 82 -4.24 -9.08 23.24
N GLY A 83 -4.49 -9.97 24.21
CA GLY A 83 -5.18 -11.23 23.95
C GLY A 83 -6.61 -11.07 23.44
N LEU A 84 -7.36 -10.08 23.94
CA LEU A 84 -8.72 -9.79 23.45
C LEU A 84 -8.68 -9.41 21.97
N TRP A 85 -7.80 -8.46 21.61
CA TRP A 85 -7.69 -7.99 20.23
C TRP A 85 -7.14 -9.04 19.28
N LEU A 86 -6.18 -9.85 19.71
CA LEU A 86 -5.67 -10.97 18.93
C LEU A 86 -6.78 -12.01 18.65
N ALA A 87 -7.56 -12.37 19.68
CA ALA A 87 -8.68 -13.29 19.52
C ALA A 87 -9.75 -12.74 18.58
N LEU A 88 -10.07 -11.44 18.68
CA LEU A 88 -10.99 -10.79 17.76
C LEU A 88 -10.45 -10.76 16.33
N MET A 89 -9.17 -10.43 16.11
CA MET A 89 -8.56 -10.44 14.78
C MET A 89 -8.64 -11.84 14.14
N VAL A 90 -8.28 -12.88 14.89
CA VAL A 90 -8.35 -14.27 14.41
C VAL A 90 -9.79 -14.67 14.11
N GLY A 91 -10.70 -14.47 15.08
CA GLY A 91 -12.10 -14.85 14.94
C GLY A 91 -12.78 -14.16 13.76
N LEU A 92 -12.60 -12.83 13.63
CA LEU A 92 -13.15 -12.07 12.51
C LEU A 92 -12.53 -12.49 11.17
N THR A 93 -11.23 -12.81 11.12
CA THR A 93 -10.60 -13.28 9.89
C THR A 93 -11.18 -14.63 9.46
N VAL A 94 -11.32 -15.57 10.41
CA VAL A 94 -11.89 -16.89 10.14
C VAL A 94 -13.34 -16.78 9.69
N VAL A 95 -14.16 -15.96 10.35
CA VAL A 95 -15.59 -15.84 9.98
C VAL A 95 -15.76 -15.16 8.62
N ASN A 96 -15.01 -14.09 8.33
CA ASN A 96 -15.16 -13.35 7.07
C ASN A 96 -14.59 -14.10 5.87
N TYR A 97 -13.48 -14.83 6.04
CA TYR A 97 -12.74 -15.43 4.92
C TYR A 97 -12.70 -16.96 4.93
N GLY A 98 -13.00 -17.60 6.07
CA GLY A 98 -12.88 -19.05 6.22
C GLY A 98 -13.78 -19.82 5.26
N PHE A 99 -15.06 -19.43 5.14
CA PHE A 99 -15.97 -20.06 4.20
C PHE A 99 -15.55 -19.88 2.72
N PRO A 100 -15.34 -18.66 2.19
CA PRO A 100 -14.96 -18.51 0.78
C PRO A 100 -13.62 -19.17 0.45
N ILE A 101 -12.65 -19.17 1.37
CA ILE A 101 -11.38 -19.89 1.17
C ILE A 101 -11.62 -21.41 1.14
N ALA A 102 -12.35 -21.95 2.11
CA ALA A 102 -12.67 -23.38 2.15
C ALA A 102 -13.43 -23.84 0.91
N GLN A 103 -14.38 -23.03 0.44
CA GLN A 103 -15.09 -23.26 -0.80
C GLN A 103 -14.11 -23.31 -1.97
N LEU A 104 -13.29 -22.28 -2.16
CA LEU A 104 -12.32 -22.23 -3.27
C LEU A 104 -11.32 -23.39 -3.27
N MET A 105 -10.92 -23.90 -2.10
CA MET A 105 -10.06 -25.07 -1.97
C MET A 105 -10.75 -26.37 -2.40
N ALA A 106 -12.08 -26.46 -2.31
CA ALA A 106 -12.84 -27.64 -2.68
C ALA A 106 -13.20 -27.68 -4.19
N LEU A 107 -13.13 -26.55 -4.89
CA LEU A 107 -13.35 -26.51 -6.34
C LEU A 107 -12.14 -27.05 -7.11
N SER A 108 -12.36 -27.91 -8.10
CA SER A 108 -11.32 -28.43 -8.99
C SER A 108 -10.79 -27.39 -9.99
N GLU A 109 -11.60 -26.39 -10.34
CA GLU A 109 -11.26 -25.35 -11.33
C GLU A 109 -10.22 -24.34 -10.83
N THR A 110 -9.90 -24.33 -9.54
CA THR A 110 -8.84 -23.49 -8.97
C THR A 110 -7.46 -24.13 -9.01
N ASN A 111 -7.36 -25.38 -9.51
CA ASN A 111 -6.10 -26.09 -9.67
C ASN A 111 -5.48 -25.77 -11.04
N VAL A 112 -4.57 -24.80 -11.08
CA VAL A 112 -3.77 -24.49 -12.27
C VAL A 112 -2.47 -25.29 -12.23
N PRO A 113 -2.21 -26.17 -13.20
CA PRO A 113 -0.96 -26.92 -13.24
C PRO A 113 0.23 -25.94 -13.40
N ALA A 114 1.31 -26.21 -12.67
CA ALA A 114 2.52 -25.40 -12.77
C ALA A 114 3.09 -25.47 -14.19
N VAL A 115 2.99 -24.38 -14.94
CA VAL A 115 3.63 -24.24 -16.25
C VAL A 115 5.05 -23.72 -16.02
N TYR A 116 6.03 -24.61 -16.11
CA TYR A 116 7.44 -24.22 -16.07
C TYR A 116 7.84 -23.55 -17.37
N VAL A 117 7.88 -22.22 -17.37
CA VAL A 117 8.46 -21.44 -18.47
C VAL A 117 9.96 -21.34 -18.22
N GLY A 118 10.70 -22.34 -18.68
CA GLY A 118 12.16 -22.39 -18.70
C GLY A 118 12.63 -22.92 -20.04
N VAL A 119 13.66 -22.28 -20.61
CA VAL A 119 14.32 -22.72 -21.85
C VAL A 119 14.88 -24.12 -21.62
N GLY A 120 14.28 -25.13 -22.27
CA GLY A 120 14.92 -26.42 -22.48
C GLY A 120 16.25 -26.19 -23.20
N ARG A 121 17.32 -26.82 -22.71
CA ARG A 121 18.68 -26.74 -23.26
C ARG A 121 18.72 -26.82 -24.78
#